data_AF-A0A6I7WUK3-F1
#
_entry.id   AF-A0A6I7WUK3-F1
#
_cell.length_a   1.000
_cell.length_b   1.000
_cell.length_c   1.000
_cell.angle_alpha   90.00
_cell.angle_beta   90.00
_cell.angle_gamma   90.00
#
_symmetry.space_group_name_H-M   'P 1'
#
loop_
_entity.id
_entity.type
_entity.pdbx_description
1 polymer ?
#
loop_
_entity_poly.entity_id
_entity_poly.type
_entity_poly.pdbx_seq_one_letter_code
_entity_poly.pdbx_strand_id
1 'polypeptide(L)'
;MISRILGFIRDMMFARIFGADSGTDAFFVAFKIPNFLRRLFAEGAFAQAFVPVLSDYKQQGGKAALRHFIDRTAGTLAIILMLTTIAGMLAAPYLIMAFAPGFSWEGEQYDLAV
;
A
#
# COMPACT_ATOMS: atom_id res chain seq x y z
N MET A 1 -5.37 13.42 -17.00
CA MET A 1 -4.76 14.72 -16.64
C MET A 1 -5.32 15.30 -15.33
N ILE A 2 -6.64 15.28 -15.11
CA ILE A 2 -7.26 15.79 -13.87
C ILE A 2 -6.66 15.16 -12.61
N SER A 3 -6.46 13.84 -12.57
CA SER A 3 -5.81 13.15 -11.43
C SER A 3 -4.39 13.68 -11.11
N ARG A 4 -3.62 14.09 -12.13
CA ARG A 4 -2.28 14.65 -11.93
C ARG A 4 -2.35 16.08 -11.37
N ILE A 5 -3.29 16.88 -11.85
CA ILE A 5 -3.52 18.25 -11.34
C ILE A 5 -4.00 18.19 -9.88
N LEU A 6 -4.94 17.31 -9.55
CA LEU A 6 -5.42 17.11 -8.18
C LEU A 6 -4.30 16.60 -7.26
N GLY A 7 -3.45 15.69 -7.74
CA GLY A 7 -2.25 15.26 -7.02
C GLY A 7 -1.28 16.41 -6.74
N PHE A 8 -1.03 17.26 -7.74
CA PHE A 8 -0.17 18.43 -7.58
C PHE A 8 -0.75 19.45 -6.57
N ILE A 9 -2.06 19.71 -6.64
CA ILE A 9 -2.74 20.59 -5.68
C ILE A 9 -2.62 20.02 -4.27
N ARG A 10 -2.85 18.71 -4.09
CA ARG A 10 -2.67 18.02 -2.81
C ARG A 10 -1.26 18.24 -2.27
N ASP A 11 -0.23 18.00 -3.09
CA ASP A 11 1.16 18.12 -2.67
C ASP A 11 1.53 19.58 -2.31
N MET A 12 1.03 20.55 -3.07
CA MET A 12 1.16 21.98 -2.76
C MET A 12 0.47 22.35 -1.44
N MET A 13 -0.72 21.79 -1.16
CA MET A 13 -1.41 22.01 0.11
C MET A 13 -0.66 21.39 1.29
N PHE A 14 -0.14 20.17 1.15
CA PHE A 14 0.69 19.54 2.19
C PHE A 14 1.93 20.39 2.50
N ALA A 15 2.65 20.83 1.46
CA ALA A 15 3.83 21.68 1.64
C ALA A 15 3.51 23.03 2.30
N ARG A 16 2.33 23.61 2.03
CA ARG A 16 1.93 24.91 2.60
C ARG A 16 1.41 24.80 4.03
N ILE A 17 0.66 23.75 4.36
CA ILE A 17 0.00 23.60 5.67
C ILE A 17 0.98 23.03 6.69
N PHE A 18 1.77 22.02 6.30
CA PHE A 18 2.64 21.32 7.22
C PHE A 18 4.12 21.75 7.12
N GLY A 19 4.55 22.31 5.98
CA GLY A 19 5.95 22.75 5.80
C GLY A 19 6.97 21.60 5.84
N ALA A 20 8.26 21.97 5.90
CA ALA A 20 9.35 21.03 6.16
C ALA A 20 9.54 20.91 7.66
N ASP A 21 8.79 20.00 8.28
CA ASP A 21 8.77 19.77 9.72
C ASP A 21 8.84 18.27 10.03
N SER A 22 9.24 17.93 11.27
CA SER A 22 9.43 16.54 11.73
C SER A 22 8.21 15.66 11.50
N GLY A 23 7.00 16.20 11.73
CA GLY A 23 5.75 15.49 11.50
C GLY A 23 5.45 15.20 10.02
N THR A 24 5.82 16.11 9.11
CA THR A 24 5.63 15.92 7.67
C THR A 24 6.53 14.80 7.14
N ASP A 25 7.78 14.75 7.59
CA ASP A 25 8.73 13.71 7.21
C ASP A 25 8.30 12.33 7.72
N ALA A 26 7.85 12.26 8.98
CA ALA A 26 7.29 11.05 9.58
C ALA A 26 6.09 10.52 8.78
N PHE A 27 5.15 11.41 8.43
CA PHE A 27 3.99 11.05 7.61
C PHE A 27 4.38 10.50 6.23
N PHE A 28 5.31 11.15 5.53
CA PHE A 28 5.73 10.68 4.21
C PHE A 28 6.43 9.33 4.24
N VAL A 29 7.26 9.07 5.25
CA VAL A 29 7.92 7.77 5.43
C VAL A 29 6.88 6.70 5.76
N ALA A 30 6.03 6.94 6.75
CA ALA A 30 4.96 6.01 7.15
C ALA A 30 4.03 5.69 5.97
N PHE A 31 3.66 6.68 5.16
CA PHE A 31 2.82 6.50 3.98
C PHE A 31 3.52 5.71 2.85
N LYS A 32 4.85 5.75 2.77
CA LYS A 32 5.62 5.07 1.72
C LYS A 32 5.58 3.54 1.85
N ILE A 33 5.57 3.03 3.08
CA ILE A 33 5.60 1.59 3.38
C ILE A 33 4.40 0.85 2.76
N PRO A 34 3.12 1.19 3.08
CA PRO A 34 1.98 0.50 2.49
C PRO A 34 1.89 0.73 0.97
N ASN A 35 2.31 1.90 0.46
CA ASN A 35 2.35 2.14 -0.98
C ASN A 35 3.38 1.25 -1.69
N PHE A 36 4.53 0.99 -1.09
CA PHE A 36 5.51 0.06 -1.62
C PHE A 36 4.94 -1.35 -1.70
N LEU A 37 4.31 -1.83 -0.61
CA LEU A 37 3.66 -3.15 -0.58
C LEU A 37 2.54 -3.25 -1.63
N ARG A 38 1.72 -2.21 -1.78
CA ARG A 38 0.67 -2.14 -2.83
C ARG A 38 1.25 -2.26 -4.24
N ARG A 39 2.36 -1.58 -4.52
CA ARG A 39 3.05 -1.66 -5.81
C ARG A 39 3.62 -3.06 -6.05
N LEU A 40 4.21 -3.67 -5.03
CA LEU A 40 4.82 -5.00 -5.11
C LEU A 40 3.78 -6.10 -5.35
N PHE A 41 2.72 -6.14 -4.55
CA PHE A 41 1.76 -7.23 -4.57
C PHE A 41 0.62 -7.02 -5.57
N ALA A 42 0.05 -5.81 -5.64
CA ALA A 42 -1.20 -5.58 -6.37
C ALA A 42 -0.99 -5.08 -7.82
N GLU A 43 -0.11 -4.09 -8.01
CA GLU A 43 0.03 -3.43 -9.32
C GLU A 43 0.79 -4.28 -10.35
N GLY A 44 1.76 -5.10 -9.92
CA GLY A 44 2.57 -5.93 -10.80
C GLY A 44 2.11 -7.39 -10.87
N ALA A 45 2.52 -8.17 -9.88
CA ALA A 45 2.42 -9.63 -9.92
C ALA A 45 0.98 -10.14 -9.92
N PHE A 46 0.11 -9.57 -9.07
CA PHE A 46 -1.27 -10.03 -8.97
C PHE A 46 -2.05 -9.79 -10.27
N ALA A 47 -2.02 -8.58 -10.83
CA ALA A 47 -2.75 -8.26 -12.05
C ALA A 47 -2.30 -9.13 -13.24
N GLN A 48 -0.99 -9.38 -13.37
CA GLN A 48 -0.44 -10.22 -14.44
C GLN A 48 -0.89 -11.68 -14.36
N ALA A 49 -1.00 -12.25 -13.15
CA ALA A 49 -1.47 -13.62 -12.97
C ALA A 49 -3.00 -13.74 -12.96
N PHE A 50 -3.70 -12.76 -12.38
CA PHE A 50 -5.15 -12.81 -12.18
C PHE A 50 -5.95 -12.55 -13.44
N VAL A 51 -5.56 -11.57 -14.27
CA VAL A 51 -6.34 -11.16 -15.46
C VAL A 51 -6.47 -12.27 -16.51
N PRO A 52 -5.41 -13.03 -16.85
CA PRO A 52 -5.53 -14.16 -17.78
C PRO A 52 -6.48 -15.24 -17.26
N VAL A 53 -6.30 -15.66 -16.00
CA VAL A 53 -7.13 -16.71 -15.38
C VAL A 53 -8.59 -16.28 -15.28
N LEU A 54 -8.86 -15.02 -14.90
CA LEU A 54 -10.21 -14.46 -14.89
C LEU A 54 -10.85 -14.50 -16.28
N SER A 55 -10.06 -14.20 -17.32
CA SER A 55 -10.53 -14.20 -18.71
C SER A 55 -10.89 -15.62 -19.18
N ASP A 56 -10.09 -16.61 -18.80
CA ASP A 56 -10.37 -18.03 -19.09
C ASP A 56 -11.65 -18.49 -18.40
N TYR A 57 -11.84 -18.18 -17.11
CA TYR A 57 -13.07 -18.51 -16.38
C TYR A 57 -14.30 -17.80 -16.93
N LYS A 58 -14.13 -16.61 -17.52
CA LYS A 58 -15.23 -15.86 -18.15
C LYS A 58 -15.62 -16.43 -19.52
N GLN A 59 -14.67 -16.98 -20.27
CA GLN A 59 -14.92 -17.55 -21.60
C GLN A 59 -15.35 -19.02 -21.56
N GLN A 60 -14.71 -19.83 -20.71
CA GLN A 60 -14.86 -21.29 -20.68
C GLN A 60 -15.69 -21.77 -19.49
N GLY A 61 -15.77 -20.97 -18.42
CA GLY A 61 -16.50 -21.32 -17.19
C GLY A 61 -17.96 -20.85 -17.21
N GLY A 62 -18.82 -21.61 -16.53
CA GLY A 62 -20.18 -21.14 -16.21
C GLY A 62 -20.15 -19.99 -15.19
N LYS A 63 -21.22 -19.18 -15.13
CA LYS A 63 -21.34 -18.04 -14.19
C LYS A 63 -21.05 -18.41 -12.73
N ALA A 64 -21.45 -19.62 -12.31
CA ALA A 64 -21.19 -20.12 -10.96
C ALA A 64 -19.69 -20.38 -10.70
N ALA A 65 -18.98 -20.95 -11.67
CA ALA A 65 -17.54 -21.22 -11.55
C ALA A 65 -16.75 -19.90 -11.47
N LEU A 66 -17.10 -18.91 -12.30
CA LEU A 66 -16.51 -17.57 -12.24
C LEU A 66 -16.73 -16.91 -10.88
N ARG A 67 -17.94 -16.99 -10.32
CA ARG A 67 -18.25 -16.40 -9.02
C ARG A 67 -17.45 -17.07 -7.90
N HIS A 68 -17.40 -18.41 -7.87
CA HIS A 68 -16.60 -19.13 -6.90
C HIS A 68 -15.11 -18.79 -7.00
N PHE A 69 -14.56 -18.64 -8.21
CA PHE A 69 -13.18 -18.22 -8.42
C PHE A 69 -12.92 -16.81 -7.84
N ILE A 70 -13.79 -15.85 -8.12
CA ILE A 70 -13.68 -14.48 -7.59
C ILE A 70 -13.77 -14.48 -6.07
N ASP A 71 -14.79 -15.15 -5.50
CA ASP A 71 -15.01 -15.19 -4.06
C ASP A 71 -13.81 -15.80 -3.31
N ARG A 72 -13.25 -16.90 -3.84
CA ARG A 72 -12.07 -17.56 -3.26
C ARG A 72 -10.82 -16.71 -3.40
N THR A 73 -10.61 -16.08 -4.56
CA THR A 73 -9.44 -15.23 -4.79
C THR A 73 -9.48 -13.98 -3.92
N ALA A 74 -10.63 -13.31 -3.84
CA ALA A 74 -10.83 -12.14 -3.01
C ALA A 74 -10.66 -12.47 -1.52
N GLY A 75 -11.25 -13.57 -1.03
CA GLY A 75 -11.10 -14.00 0.35
C GLY A 75 -9.65 -14.34 0.71
N THR A 76 -8.94 -15.04 -0.18
CA THR A 76 -7.52 -15.37 0.03
C THR A 76 -6.65 -14.11 0.03
N LEU A 77 -6.87 -13.21 -0.93
CA LEU A 77 -6.16 -11.93 -1.00
C LEU A 77 -6.42 -11.07 0.25
N ALA A 78 -7.67 -11.02 0.73
CA ALA A 78 -8.02 -10.29 1.94
C ALA A 78 -7.29 -10.83 3.18
N ILE A 79 -7.21 -12.15 3.34
CA ILE A 79 -6.46 -12.77 4.45
C ILE A 79 -4.97 -12.44 4.35
N ILE A 80 -4.37 -12.56 3.16
CA ILE A 80 -2.95 -12.23 2.95
C ILE A 80 -2.68 -10.76 3.29
N LEU A 81 -3.53 -9.84 2.80
CA LEU A 81 -3.39 -8.41 3.07
C LEU A 81 -3.58 -8.09 4.55
N MET A 82 -4.54 -8.75 5.22
CA MET A 82 -4.76 -8.60 6.66
C MET A 82 -3.51 -9.05 7.45
N LEU A 83 -3.00 -10.24 7.18
CA LEU A 83 -1.79 -10.76 7.85
C LEU A 83 -0.57 -9.87 7.58
N THR A 84 -0.41 -9.40 6.35
CA THR A 84 0.68 -8.49 5.96
C THR A 84 0.56 -7.15 6.70
N THR A 85 -0.66 -6.63 6.86
CA THR A 85 -0.91 -5.38 7.57
C THR A 85 -0.59 -5.53 9.06
N ILE A 86 -1.07 -6.60 9.70
CA ILE A 86 -0.78 -6.90 11.11
C ILE A 86 0.72 -7.07 11.32
N ALA A 87 1.38 -7.86 10.46
CA ALA A 87 2.83 -8.03 10.52
C ALA A 87 3.57 -6.70 10.35
N GLY A 88 3.12 -5.85 9.43
CA GLY A 88 3.67 -4.52 9.21
C GLY A 88 3.51 -3.60 10.42
N MET A 89 2.35 -3.62 11.09
CA MET A 89 2.12 -2.85 12.31
C MET A 89 3.01 -3.33 13.46
N LEU A 90 3.15 -4.65 13.64
CA LEU A 90 4.03 -5.20 14.68
C LEU A 90 5.51 -4.94 14.39
N ALA A 91 5.89 -4.90 13.11
CA ALA A 91 7.25 -4.63 12.66
C ALA A 91 7.51 -3.14 12.36
N ALA A 92 6.56 -2.24 12.68
CA ALA A 92 6.66 -0.79 12.42
C ALA A 92 8.01 -0.17 12.81
N PRO A 93 8.57 -0.39 14.02
CA PRO A 93 9.86 0.22 14.39
C PRO A 93 11.00 -0.20 13.45
N TYR A 94 11.04 -1.48 13.05
CA TYR A 94 12.04 -2.00 12.13
C TYR A 94 11.82 -1.51 10.69
N LEU A 95 10.57 -1.40 10.26
CA LEU A 95 10.22 -0.91 8.92
C LEU A 95 10.57 0.57 8.76
N ILE A 96 10.31 1.40 9.77
CA ILE A 96 10.70 2.81 9.74
C ILE A 96 12.21 2.95 9.59
N MET A 97 13.02 2.14 10.25
CA MET A 97 14.48 2.17 10.11
C MET A 97 14.98 1.71 8.75
N ALA A 98 14.33 0.71 8.16
CA ALA A 98 14.69 0.26 6.83
C ALA A 98 14.37 1.34 5.76
N PHE A 99 13.27 2.07 5.93
CA PHE A 99 12.81 3.08 4.97
C PHE A 99 13.35 4.50 5.23
N ALA A 100 13.74 4.80 6.46
CA ALA A 100 14.28 6.08 6.92
C ALA A 100 15.41 5.87 7.95
N PRO A 101 16.59 5.35 7.53
CA PRO A 101 17.72 5.11 8.44
C PRO A 101 18.33 6.39 9.03
N GLY A 102 17.93 7.57 8.52
CA GLY A 102 18.34 8.87 9.05
C GLY A 102 17.53 9.35 10.26
N PHE A 103 16.43 8.67 10.63
CA PHE A 103 15.70 8.98 11.87
C PHE A 103 16.48 8.41 13.06
N SER A 104 16.80 9.26 14.04
CA SER A 104 17.40 8.80 15.29
C SER A 104 16.40 7.97 16.10
N TRP A 105 16.88 6.93 16.78
CA TRP A 105 16.06 6.00 17.60
C TRP A 105 15.29 6.70 18.74
N GLU A 106 15.65 7.94 19.07
CA GLU A 106 15.06 8.80 20.12
C GLU A 106 14.58 10.15 19.57
N GLY A 107 14.40 10.26 18.24
CA GLY A 107 13.93 11.49 17.61
C GLY A 107 12.40 11.57 17.58
N GLU A 108 11.86 12.79 17.72
CA GLU A 108 10.42 13.07 17.59
C GLU A 108 9.82 12.50 16.28
N GLN A 109 10.61 12.47 15.20
CA GLN A 109 10.21 11.90 13.90
C GLN A 109 9.96 10.38 13.95
N TYR A 110 10.72 9.64 14.76
CA TYR A 110 10.55 8.20 14.92
C TYR A 110 9.30 7.89 15.73
N ASP A 111 9.11 8.59 16.86
CA ASP A 111 7.93 8.40 17.72
C ASP A 111 6.62 8.71 16.99
N LEU A 112 6.64 9.66 16.04
CA LEU A 112 5.48 10.00 15.22
C LEU A 112 5.22 9.02 14.07
N ALA A 113 6.21 8.20 13.68
CA ALA A 113 6.13 7.33 12.51
C ALA A 113 5.83 5.86 12.83
N VAL A 114 6.04 5.42 14.08
CA VAL A 114 5.87 4.04 14.55
C VAL A 114 4.45 3.75 15.05
#